data_AF-A0AAD6IZY6-F1
#
_entry.id   AF-A0AAD6IZY6-F1
#
_cell.length_a   1.000
_cell.length_b   1.000
_cell.length_c   1.000
_cell.angle_alpha   90.00
_cell.angle_beta   90.00
_cell.angle_gamma   90.00
#
_symmetry.space_group_name_H-M   'P 1'
#
loop_
_entity.id
_entity.type
_entity.pdbx_description
1 polymer ?
#
loop_
_entity_poly.entity_id
_entity_poly.type
_entity_poly.pdbx_seq_one_letter_code
_entity_poly.pdbx_strand_id
1 'polypeptide(L)'
;MAIAVEEVVVGPAAVTAVDRKNADSASSPPPTMRPSAALAAKFAPLPKRITAASLVRRLPDKTFRKPKPIWEKRAEFLAAHYPKDPVGDVSREANPLGSHIYFYTHIATKRVIYSLYRNLYNTKAMKQVTFMGKKSVPAHLRKDHWKPFLTASFTNPATGLKAFQHLRELRRLHETQYELDLLQKPKRDRSRILQDQHANSIADIAAICKRDVKPEEKVRLRWMNIYDNEYAAEWPENVTHDLETQQYIRYQARRMGKVDSGKPSEKGEEAVQEAAVEVQEADGVKTIDSSQVEVLPPPPPPPPPAAVEEEKKKSGLWRW
;
A
#
# COMPACT_ATOMS: atom_id res chain seq x y z
N MET A 1 35.69 -40.29 -40.00
CA MET A 1 35.99 -40.48 -38.57
C MET A 1 34.64 -40.53 -37.86
N ALA A 2 34.00 -41.70 -37.77
CA ALA A 2 34.07 -42.63 -36.63
C ALA A 2 33.61 -41.94 -35.33
N ILE A 3 32.30 -41.93 -35.06
CA ILE A 3 31.56 -42.77 -34.07
C ILE A 3 32.03 -42.54 -32.63
N ALA A 4 31.15 -41.98 -31.80
CA ALA A 4 31.01 -42.33 -30.38
C ALA A 4 29.57 -42.05 -29.94
N VAL A 5 28.78 -43.12 -29.91
CA VAL A 5 27.46 -43.23 -29.29
C VAL A 5 27.74 -43.63 -27.85
N GLU A 6 27.28 -42.86 -26.86
CA GLU A 6 27.39 -43.22 -25.45
C GLU A 6 26.04 -43.73 -24.96
N GLU A 7 25.97 -45.05 -24.79
CA GLU A 7 24.86 -45.81 -24.23
C GLU A 7 24.74 -45.54 -22.72
N VAL A 8 23.57 -45.10 -22.26
CA VAL A 8 23.24 -45.11 -20.83
C VAL A 8 22.46 -46.39 -20.53
N VAL A 9 23.15 -47.27 -19.81
CA VAL A 9 22.71 -48.60 -19.37
C VAL A 9 21.57 -48.50 -18.35
N VAL A 10 20.46 -49.17 -18.66
CA VAL A 10 19.34 -49.48 -17.76
C VAL A 10 19.70 -50.71 -16.94
N GLY A 11 19.76 -50.59 -15.61
CA GLY A 11 19.92 -51.69 -14.66
C GLY A 11 18.60 -52.12 -14.02
N PRO A 12 18.32 -53.43 -13.85
CA PRO A 12 17.01 -53.95 -13.44
C PRO A 12 16.85 -54.20 -11.93
N ALA A 13 15.58 -54.08 -11.50
CA ALA A 13 14.86 -54.84 -10.48
C ALA A 13 15.63 -55.54 -9.34
N ALA A 14 15.37 -55.10 -8.10
CA ALA A 14 15.44 -55.95 -6.92
C ALA A 14 14.08 -55.93 -6.20
N VAL A 15 13.34 -57.03 -6.39
CA VAL A 15 12.14 -57.41 -5.64
C VAL A 15 12.61 -58.04 -4.33
N THR A 16 12.24 -57.47 -3.19
CA THR A 16 12.24 -58.18 -1.91
C THR A 16 10.84 -58.10 -1.32
N ALA A 17 10.16 -59.23 -1.40
CA ALA A 17 8.89 -59.48 -0.75
C ALA A 17 9.13 -60.09 0.64
N VAL A 18 8.12 -59.89 1.50
CA VAL A 18 7.80 -60.63 2.72
C VAL A 18 8.64 -60.26 3.94
N ASP A 19 8.04 -59.49 4.87
CA ASP A 19 7.60 -60.15 6.09
C ASP A 19 6.39 -59.49 6.75
N ARG A 20 5.44 -60.33 7.12
CA ARG A 20 4.18 -60.00 7.79
C ARG A 20 4.43 -60.06 9.29
N LYS A 21 4.26 -58.94 10.01
CA LYS A 21 3.84 -58.98 11.41
C LYS A 21 2.72 -57.97 11.67
N ASN A 22 1.52 -58.56 11.80
CA ASN A 22 0.39 -58.07 12.55
C ASN A 22 0.76 -57.79 14.02
N ALA A 23 -0.12 -57.03 14.68
CA ALA A 23 -0.11 -56.54 16.07
C ALA A 23 0.67 -55.23 16.20
N ASP A 24 0.09 -54.07 16.51
CA ASP A 24 -1.05 -53.80 17.37
C ASP A 24 -1.89 -52.62 16.87
N SER A 25 -3.16 -52.89 16.58
CA SER A 25 -4.21 -51.89 16.51
C SER A 25 -4.50 -51.40 17.93
N ALA A 26 -3.69 -50.47 18.45
CA ALA A 26 -4.06 -49.70 19.62
C ALA A 26 -5.18 -48.73 19.22
N SER A 27 -6.43 -49.17 19.41
CA SER A 27 -7.61 -48.33 19.31
C SER A 27 -7.40 -47.09 20.18
N SER A 28 -7.38 -45.90 19.56
CA SER A 28 -7.60 -44.69 20.34
C SER A 28 -8.95 -44.83 21.06
N PRO A 29 -9.01 -44.64 22.38
CA PRO A 29 -10.30 -44.62 23.06
C PRO A 29 -11.15 -43.49 22.47
N PRO A 30 -12.47 -43.69 22.29
CA PRO A 30 -13.34 -42.62 21.83
C PRO A 30 -13.23 -41.44 22.79
N PRO A 31 -13.41 -40.19 22.30
CA PRO A 31 -13.39 -39.01 23.16
C PRO A 31 -14.49 -39.18 24.21
N THR A 32 -14.10 -39.54 25.43
CA THR A 32 -15.00 -39.49 26.58
C THR A 32 -15.44 -38.05 26.70
N MET A 33 -16.70 -37.77 26.35
CA MET A 33 -17.35 -36.50 26.64
C MET A 33 -17.14 -36.25 28.13
N ARG A 34 -16.21 -35.36 28.49
CA ARG A 34 -16.16 -34.84 29.85
C ARG A 34 -17.52 -34.17 30.04
N PRO A 35 -18.39 -34.66 30.95
CA PRO A 35 -19.60 -33.90 31.26
C PRO A 35 -19.09 -32.52 31.70
N SER A 36 -19.62 -31.45 31.09
CA SER A 36 -19.25 -30.11 31.50
C SER A 36 -19.43 -30.03 33.01
N ALA A 37 -18.53 -29.35 33.73
CA ALA A 37 -18.65 -29.22 35.18
C ALA A 37 -20.04 -28.69 35.63
N ALA A 38 -20.75 -28.02 34.72
CA ALA A 38 -22.13 -27.58 34.89
C ALA A 38 -23.17 -28.71 34.96
N LEU A 39 -22.93 -29.90 34.39
CA LEU A 39 -23.80 -31.07 34.53
C LEU A 39 -23.55 -31.86 35.82
N ALA A 40 -22.29 -31.96 36.28
CA ALA A 40 -21.97 -32.62 37.55
C ALA A 40 -22.60 -31.88 38.76
N ALA A 41 -22.69 -30.56 38.69
CA ALA A 41 -23.34 -29.75 39.73
C ALA A 41 -24.86 -29.96 39.83
N LYS A 42 -25.52 -30.47 38.78
CA LYS A 42 -26.98 -30.70 38.77
C LYS A 42 -27.41 -31.98 39.48
N PHE A 43 -26.48 -32.89 39.80
CA PHE A 43 -26.78 -34.19 40.41
C PHE A 43 -26.00 -34.45 41.71
N ALA A 44 -25.55 -33.40 42.41
CA ALA A 44 -25.13 -33.57 43.80
C ALA A 44 -26.37 -33.94 44.64
N PRO A 45 -26.37 -35.07 45.38
CA PRO A 45 -27.54 -35.50 46.15
C PRO A 45 -28.00 -34.37 47.07
N LEU A 46 -29.31 -34.14 47.09
CA LEU A 46 -29.92 -33.16 47.98
C LEU A 46 -29.69 -33.62 49.43
N PRO A 47 -29.34 -32.72 50.36
CA PRO A 47 -29.25 -33.08 51.77
C PRO A 47 -30.63 -33.53 52.26
N LYS A 48 -30.66 -34.54 53.14
CA LYS A 48 -31.92 -35.11 53.69
C LYS A 48 -32.80 -34.08 54.42
N ARG A 49 -32.25 -32.91 54.77
CA ARG A 49 -32.98 -31.75 55.31
C ARG A 49 -32.51 -30.50 54.59
N ILE A 50 -33.44 -29.84 53.89
CA ILE A 50 -33.18 -28.58 53.20
C ILE A 50 -33.30 -27.45 54.23
N THR A 51 -32.18 -27.03 54.82
CA THR A 51 -32.12 -25.81 55.64
C THR A 51 -31.72 -24.62 54.76
N ALA A 52 -32.25 -23.43 55.05
CA ALA A 52 -31.96 -22.20 54.30
C ALA A 52 -30.44 -21.93 54.15
N ALA A 53 -29.65 -22.22 55.20
CA ALA A 53 -28.19 -22.11 55.17
C ALA A 53 -27.51 -23.05 54.15
N SER A 54 -28.06 -24.23 53.91
CA SER A 54 -27.54 -25.20 52.94
C SER A 54 -27.79 -24.78 51.48
N LEU A 55 -28.86 -24.00 51.24
CA LEU A 55 -29.15 -23.40 49.95
C LEU A 55 -28.26 -22.18 49.67
N VAL A 56 -28.04 -21.34 50.68
CA VAL A 56 -27.19 -20.13 50.56
C VAL A 56 -25.74 -20.49 50.23
N ARG A 57 -25.18 -21.58 50.80
CA ARG A 57 -23.83 -22.06 50.46
C ARG A 57 -23.66 -22.58 49.03
N ARG A 58 -24.76 -22.94 48.33
CA ARG A 58 -24.72 -23.44 46.95
C ARG A 58 -24.89 -22.34 45.90
N LEU A 59 -25.21 -21.12 46.31
CA LEU A 59 -25.23 -19.99 45.39
C LEU A 59 -23.77 -19.58 45.17
N PRO A 60 -23.21 -19.72 43.96
CA PRO A 60 -21.90 -19.15 43.69
C PRO A 60 -22.00 -17.65 43.97
N ASP A 61 -21.03 -17.10 44.72
CA ASP A 61 -20.89 -15.66 44.88
C ASP A 61 -20.71 -15.05 43.49
N LYS A 62 -21.84 -14.65 42.89
CA LYS A 62 -21.87 -13.95 41.62
C LYS A 62 -21.41 -12.53 41.91
N THR A 63 -20.12 -12.36 42.18
CA THR A 63 -19.50 -11.04 42.04
C THR A 63 -19.70 -10.66 40.57
N PHE A 64 -20.66 -9.77 40.31
CA PHE A 64 -20.95 -9.27 38.98
C PHE A 64 -19.74 -8.46 38.51
N ARG A 65 -18.74 -9.15 37.96
CA ARG A 65 -17.65 -8.50 37.27
C ARG A 65 -18.25 -7.93 35.99
N LYS A 66 -18.42 -6.62 35.95
CA LYS A 66 -18.85 -5.92 34.74
C LYS A 66 -17.93 -6.36 33.61
N PRO A 67 -18.44 -6.89 32.49
CA PRO A 67 -17.60 -7.25 31.37
C PRO A 67 -16.85 -5.99 30.91
N LYS A 68 -15.56 -6.15 30.57
CA LYS A 68 -14.77 -5.05 30.02
C LYS A 68 -15.53 -4.38 28.87
N PRO A 69 -15.55 -3.04 28.80
CA PRO A 69 -16.19 -2.33 27.72
C PRO A 69 -15.57 -2.73 26.37
N ILE A 70 -16.38 -2.68 25.30
CA ILE A 70 -16.01 -3.17 23.96
C ILE A 70 -14.74 -2.49 23.44
N TRP A 71 -14.52 -1.21 23.77
CA TRP A 71 -13.33 -0.47 23.34
C TRP A 71 -12.04 -1.02 23.95
N GLU A 72 -12.07 -1.50 25.19
CA GLU A 72 -10.90 -2.05 25.89
C GLU A 72 -10.54 -3.42 25.31
N LYS A 73 -11.54 -4.28 25.09
CA LYS A 73 -11.35 -5.56 24.36
C LYS A 73 -10.78 -5.33 22.96
N ARG A 74 -11.21 -4.26 22.29
CA ARG A 74 -10.70 -3.88 20.97
C ARG A 74 -9.27 -3.38 21.04
N ALA A 75 -8.91 -2.60 22.06
CA ALA A 75 -7.53 -2.16 22.29
C ALA A 75 -6.60 -3.33 22.58
N GLU A 76 -7.02 -4.28 23.43
CA GLU A 76 -6.27 -5.51 23.71
C GLU A 76 -6.11 -6.38 22.46
N PHE A 77 -7.18 -6.55 21.68
CA PHE A 77 -7.14 -7.27 20.41
C PHE A 77 -6.16 -6.62 19.43
N LEU A 78 -6.20 -5.29 19.30
CA LEU A 78 -5.30 -4.54 18.44
C LEU A 78 -3.85 -4.63 18.92
N ALA A 79 -3.59 -4.48 20.22
CA ALA A 79 -2.24 -4.60 20.77
C ALA A 79 -1.66 -6.02 20.61
N ALA A 80 -2.51 -7.05 20.68
CA ALA A 80 -2.10 -8.44 20.51
C ALA A 80 -1.82 -8.81 19.04
N HIS A 81 -2.58 -8.25 18.09
CA HIS A 81 -2.46 -8.58 16.65
C HIS A 81 -1.61 -7.57 15.86
N TYR A 82 -1.42 -6.36 16.39
CA TYR A 82 -0.63 -5.28 15.80
C TYR A 82 0.30 -4.73 16.89
N PRO A 83 1.39 -5.44 17.22
CA PRO A 83 2.42 -4.87 18.08
C PRO A 83 2.90 -3.55 17.47
N LYS A 84 3.15 -2.55 18.31
CA LYS A 84 3.68 -1.25 17.88
C LYS A 84 5.09 -1.46 17.33
N ASP A 85 5.17 -1.66 16.03
CA ASP A 85 6.42 -1.80 15.35
C ASP A 85 7.11 -0.43 15.22
N PRO A 86 8.45 -0.36 15.20
CA PRO A 86 9.18 0.89 14.98
C PRO A 86 8.94 1.47 13.57
N VAL A 87 8.36 0.67 12.66
CA VAL A 87 8.00 1.06 11.30
C VAL A 87 6.55 1.54 11.29
N GLY A 88 6.30 2.72 11.87
CA GLY A 88 5.10 3.57 11.75
C GLY A 88 3.71 2.91 11.64
N ASP A 89 2.80 3.26 12.54
CA ASP A 89 1.39 2.87 12.42
C ASP A 89 0.75 3.47 11.15
N VAL A 90 0.07 2.63 10.35
CA VAL A 90 -0.70 3.08 9.15
C VAL A 90 -1.94 3.92 9.47
N SER A 91 -2.20 4.17 10.74
CA SER A 91 -3.30 5.05 11.15
C SER A 91 -2.98 6.50 10.77
N ARG A 92 -3.97 7.25 10.25
CA ARG A 92 -3.77 8.61 9.72
C ARG A 92 -3.27 9.60 10.78
N GLU A 93 -3.59 9.36 12.05
CA GLU A 93 -3.33 10.28 13.17
C GLU A 93 -1.87 10.19 13.67
N ALA A 94 -1.18 9.08 13.44
CA ALA A 94 0.19 8.85 13.92
C ALA A 94 1.27 9.06 12.83
N ASN A 95 0.89 9.62 11.67
CA ASN A 95 1.64 9.38 10.45
C ASN A 95 2.17 10.66 9.78
N PRO A 96 3.44 11.01 10.01
CA PRO A 96 4.05 12.15 9.33
C PRO A 96 4.16 11.89 7.82
N LEU A 97 4.05 12.96 7.03
CA LEU A 97 4.11 12.89 5.57
C LEU A 97 5.44 12.27 5.12
N GLY A 98 5.37 11.24 4.29
CA GLY A 98 6.56 10.52 3.81
C GLY A 98 6.85 9.20 4.50
N SER A 99 6.26 8.92 5.67
CA SER A 99 6.47 7.64 6.35
C SER A 99 5.93 6.45 5.56
N HIS A 100 4.91 6.66 4.73
CA HIS A 100 4.43 5.62 3.83
C HIS A 100 4.26 6.11 2.41
N ILE A 101 4.51 5.19 1.49
CA ILE A 101 4.29 5.35 0.06
C ILE A 101 3.36 4.24 -0.40
N TYR A 102 2.27 4.63 -1.05
CA TYR A 102 1.27 3.73 -1.60
C TYR A 102 1.46 3.60 -3.10
N PHE A 103 1.47 2.36 -3.57
CA PHE A 103 1.66 2.01 -4.98
C PHE A 103 0.34 1.47 -5.53
N TYR A 104 -0.13 2.10 -6.60
CA TYR A 104 -1.33 1.68 -7.32
C TYR A 104 -0.94 1.21 -8.71
N THR A 105 -1.55 0.13 -9.17
CA THR A 105 -1.39 -0.35 -10.54
C THR A 105 -2.74 -0.37 -11.25
N HIS A 106 -2.73 -0.03 -12.53
CA HIS A 106 -3.88 -0.18 -13.39
C HIS A 106 -4.04 -1.66 -13.78
N ILE A 107 -5.23 -2.23 -13.58
CA ILE A 107 -5.46 -3.67 -13.71
C ILE A 107 -5.09 -4.20 -15.12
N ALA A 108 -5.50 -3.48 -16.17
CA ALA A 108 -5.28 -3.90 -17.56
C ALA A 108 -3.92 -3.46 -18.15
N THR A 109 -3.56 -2.16 -18.08
CA THR A 109 -2.35 -1.60 -18.70
C THR A 109 -1.09 -1.69 -17.84
N LYS A 110 -1.21 -2.12 -16.58
CA LYS A 110 -0.09 -2.28 -15.62
C LYS A 110 0.72 -1.00 -15.36
N ARG A 111 0.15 0.16 -15.67
CA ARG A 111 0.72 1.45 -15.28
C ARG A 111 0.71 1.58 -13.77
N VAL A 112 1.78 2.12 -13.22
CA VAL A 112 1.91 2.36 -11.78
C VAL A 112 1.58 3.82 -11.46
N ILE A 113 1.12 4.14 -10.26
CA ILE A 113 1.03 5.51 -9.73
C ILE A 113 1.45 5.45 -8.26
N TYR A 114 2.26 6.42 -7.85
CA TYR A 114 2.73 6.55 -6.47
C TYR A 114 1.92 7.62 -5.74
N SER A 115 1.63 7.41 -4.46
CA SER A 115 0.98 8.42 -3.62
C SER A 115 1.52 8.36 -2.20
N LEU A 116 1.74 9.54 -1.59
CA LEU A 116 2.02 9.64 -0.15
C LEU A 116 0.77 9.38 0.69
N TYR A 117 -0.40 9.55 0.08
CA TYR A 117 -1.68 9.33 0.73
C TYR A 117 -2.28 8.02 0.28
N ARG A 118 -2.99 7.40 1.21
CA ARG A 118 -3.75 6.18 0.97
C ARG A 118 -4.95 6.35 0.04
N ASN A 119 -5.35 7.59 -0.21
CA ASN A 119 -6.38 7.91 -1.18
C ASN A 119 -5.69 8.45 -2.44
N LEU A 120 -6.11 7.94 -3.59
CA LEU A 120 -5.57 8.38 -4.87
C LEU A 120 -6.29 9.65 -5.34
N TYR A 121 -5.65 10.80 -5.18
CA TYR A 121 -6.20 12.09 -5.61
C TYR A 121 -6.01 12.30 -7.12
N ASN A 122 -7.10 12.55 -7.85
CA ASN A 122 -7.10 12.67 -9.31
C ASN A 122 -6.05 13.68 -9.82
N THR A 123 -6.02 14.90 -9.28
CA THR A 123 -5.11 15.97 -9.74
C THR A 123 -3.63 15.60 -9.60
N LYS A 124 -3.24 14.96 -8.49
CA LYS A 124 -1.84 14.57 -8.24
C LYS A 124 -1.46 13.33 -9.05
N ALA A 125 -2.39 12.38 -9.17
CA ALA A 125 -2.17 11.11 -9.84
C ALA A 125 -2.15 11.25 -11.38
N MET A 126 -3.00 12.10 -11.96
CA MET A 126 -3.03 12.35 -13.41
C MET A 126 -1.72 12.96 -13.94
N LYS A 127 -1.01 13.76 -13.14
CA LYS A 127 0.31 14.31 -13.50
C LYS A 127 1.38 13.24 -13.71
N GLN A 128 1.18 12.05 -13.15
CA GLN A 128 2.12 10.94 -13.31
C GLN A 128 1.79 10.07 -14.53
N VAL A 129 0.58 10.17 -15.10
CA VAL A 129 0.19 9.38 -16.25
C VAL A 129 0.70 10.07 -17.51
N THR A 130 1.68 9.47 -18.18
CA THR A 130 2.25 10.05 -19.39
C THR A 130 1.41 9.81 -20.64
N PHE A 131 1.50 10.77 -21.54
CA PHE A 131 0.82 10.70 -22.83
C PHE A 131 1.63 9.84 -23.80
N MET A 132 1.04 8.71 -24.21
CA MET A 132 1.62 7.77 -25.17
C MET A 132 0.82 7.68 -26.48
N GLY A 133 -0.11 8.61 -26.70
CA GLY A 133 -0.96 8.68 -27.89
C GLY A 133 -2.45 8.81 -27.58
N LYS A 134 -3.29 8.70 -28.62
CA LYS A 134 -4.75 8.85 -28.51
C LYS A 134 -5.32 7.82 -27.53
N LYS A 135 -6.20 8.29 -26.61
CA LYS A 135 -6.82 7.48 -25.54
C LYS A 135 -5.84 6.85 -24.55
N SER A 136 -4.56 7.26 -24.55
CA SER A 136 -3.60 6.79 -23.56
C SER A 136 -3.90 7.36 -22.18
N VAL A 137 -4.22 8.66 -22.09
CA VAL A 137 -4.53 9.34 -20.81
C VAL A 137 -6.06 9.40 -20.64
N PRO A 138 -6.62 8.85 -19.56
CA PRO A 138 -8.05 8.97 -19.27
C PRO A 138 -8.40 10.41 -18.83
N ALA A 139 -9.67 10.81 -18.96
CA ALA A 139 -10.11 12.12 -18.48
C ALA A 139 -10.08 12.23 -16.94
N HIS A 140 -10.38 11.13 -16.24
CA HIS A 140 -10.31 11.03 -14.78
C HIS A 140 -9.98 9.59 -14.38
N LEU A 141 -9.41 9.42 -13.18
CA LEU A 141 -9.15 8.09 -12.63
C LEU A 141 -10.45 7.45 -12.12
N ARG A 142 -10.72 6.23 -12.60
CA ARG A 142 -11.86 5.43 -12.17
C ARG A 142 -11.42 4.44 -11.09
N LYS A 143 -12.17 4.33 -10.00
CA LYS A 143 -11.77 3.61 -8.77
C LYS A 143 -11.60 2.09 -8.98
N ASP A 144 -12.35 1.54 -9.90
CA ASP A 144 -12.39 0.13 -10.30
C ASP A 144 -11.16 -0.31 -11.12
N HIS A 145 -10.55 0.63 -11.85
CA HIS A 145 -9.40 0.34 -12.71
C HIS A 145 -8.07 0.28 -11.97
N TRP A 146 -8.00 0.86 -10.77
CA TRP A 146 -6.77 1.02 -10.00
C TRP A 146 -6.82 0.19 -8.73
N LYS A 147 -5.84 -0.71 -8.56
CA LYS A 147 -5.68 -1.51 -7.36
C LYS A 147 -4.40 -1.11 -6.61
N PRO A 148 -4.41 -0.97 -5.28
CA PRO A 148 -3.16 -0.93 -4.53
C PRO A 148 -2.47 -2.29 -4.67
N PHE A 149 -1.15 -2.33 -4.81
CA PHE A 149 -0.42 -3.61 -4.86
C PHE A 149 0.76 -3.67 -3.88
N LEU A 150 1.31 -2.53 -3.50
CA LEU A 150 2.42 -2.41 -2.56
C LEU A 150 2.22 -1.20 -1.67
N THR A 151 2.50 -1.35 -0.38
CA THR A 151 2.61 -0.25 0.58
C THR A 151 3.99 -0.30 1.22
N ALA A 152 4.83 0.70 0.93
CA ALA A 152 6.14 0.85 1.55
C ALA A 152 6.02 1.72 2.80
N SER A 153 6.60 1.27 3.91
CA SER A 153 6.60 1.97 5.19
C SER A 153 8.04 2.16 5.64
N PHE A 154 8.41 3.41 5.92
CA PHE A 154 9.74 3.83 6.33
C PHE A 154 9.71 4.22 7.80
N THR A 155 10.76 3.89 8.54
CA THR A 155 10.95 4.42 9.90
C THR A 155 11.17 5.93 9.89
N ASN A 156 11.90 6.44 8.89
CA ASN A 156 12.21 7.86 8.76
C ASN A 156 11.36 8.52 7.64
N PRO A 157 10.53 9.54 7.94
CA PRO A 157 9.69 10.20 6.94
C PRO A 157 10.51 10.97 5.88
N ALA A 158 11.66 11.53 6.25
CA ALA A 158 12.50 12.28 5.31
C ALA A 158 13.09 11.37 4.23
N THR A 159 13.54 10.17 4.62
CA THR A 159 14.00 9.12 3.69
C THR A 159 12.88 8.72 2.74
N GLY A 160 11.65 8.55 3.26
CA GLY A 160 10.50 8.22 2.43
C GLY A 160 10.10 9.32 1.44
N LEU A 161 10.23 10.60 1.80
CA LEU A 161 10.01 11.71 0.85
C LEU A 161 11.04 11.71 -0.29
N LYS A 162 12.32 11.47 0.03
CA LYS A 162 13.38 11.34 -0.99
C LYS A 162 13.14 10.13 -1.89
N ALA A 163 12.81 8.98 -1.31
CA ALA A 163 12.45 7.78 -2.06
C ALA A 163 11.26 8.04 -3.00
N PHE A 164 10.24 8.76 -2.54
CA PHE A 164 9.09 9.13 -3.38
C PHE A 164 9.47 10.04 -4.55
N GLN A 165 10.41 10.97 -4.37
CA GLN A 165 10.93 11.81 -5.45
C GLN A 165 11.68 10.94 -6.48
N HIS A 166 12.61 10.10 -6.02
CA HIS A 166 13.39 9.21 -6.88
C HIS A 166 12.52 8.21 -7.65
N LEU A 167 11.50 7.62 -7.04
CA LEU A 167 10.56 6.73 -7.74
C LEU A 167 9.86 7.43 -8.91
N ARG A 168 9.51 8.72 -8.75
CA ARG A 168 8.86 9.49 -9.80
C ARG A 168 9.83 9.88 -10.91
N GLU A 169 11.08 10.16 -10.57
CA GLU A 169 12.16 10.42 -11.51
C GLU A 169 12.48 9.17 -12.33
N LEU A 170 12.73 8.03 -11.67
CA LEU A 170 13.02 6.75 -12.34
C LEU A 170 11.90 6.34 -13.28
N ARG A 171 10.64 6.45 -12.85
CA ARG A 171 9.50 6.21 -13.73
C ARG A 171 9.54 7.10 -14.98
N ARG A 172 9.83 8.39 -14.82
CA ARG A 172 9.93 9.32 -15.95
C ARG A 172 11.06 8.91 -16.89
N LEU A 173 12.18 8.42 -16.36
CA LEU A 173 13.29 7.89 -17.15
C LEU A 173 12.88 6.63 -17.91
N HIS A 174 12.25 5.63 -17.27
CA HIS A 174 11.76 4.41 -17.94
C HIS A 174 10.82 4.69 -19.11
N GLU A 175 10.04 5.76 -19.05
CA GLU A 175 9.09 6.13 -20.10
C GLU A 175 9.72 6.99 -21.22
N THR A 176 10.88 7.63 -20.97
CA THR A 176 11.53 8.59 -21.90
C THR A 176 12.83 8.07 -22.50
N GLN A 177 13.65 7.41 -21.68
CA GLN A 177 14.94 6.83 -22.03
C GLN A 177 14.79 5.31 -22.13
N TYR A 178 14.29 4.86 -23.27
CA TYR A 178 14.15 3.43 -23.57
C TYR A 178 15.12 3.00 -24.67
N GLU A 179 15.52 1.73 -24.61
CA GLU A 179 16.47 1.12 -25.55
C GLU A 179 16.01 1.18 -27.01
N LEU A 180 16.97 1.27 -27.93
CA LEU A 180 16.72 1.32 -29.38
C LEU A 180 15.98 0.08 -29.90
N ASP A 181 16.14 -1.06 -29.22
CA ASP A 181 15.42 -2.30 -29.54
C ASP A 181 13.90 -2.15 -29.41
N LEU A 182 13.43 -1.34 -28.46
CA LEU A 182 12.00 -1.04 -28.35
C LEU A 182 11.51 -0.19 -29.52
N LEU A 183 12.38 0.59 -30.15
CA LEU A 183 12.03 1.43 -31.29
C LEU A 183 11.72 0.60 -32.54
N GLN A 184 12.35 -0.57 -32.68
CA GLN A 184 12.11 -1.52 -33.78
C GLN A 184 10.70 -2.14 -33.72
N LYS A 185 10.09 -2.20 -32.53
CA LYS A 185 8.74 -2.76 -32.35
C LYS A 185 7.68 -1.85 -32.94
N PRO A 186 6.55 -2.40 -33.43
CA PRO A 186 5.44 -1.60 -33.92
C PRO A 186 4.89 -0.69 -32.80
N LYS A 187 4.44 0.51 -33.17
CA LYS A 187 4.02 1.56 -32.23
C LYS A 187 3.01 1.09 -31.18
N ARG A 188 2.11 0.18 -31.53
CA ARG A 188 1.09 -0.39 -30.63
C ARG A 188 1.74 -1.21 -29.51
N ASP A 189 2.62 -2.12 -29.86
CA ASP A 189 3.27 -3.02 -28.91
C ASP A 189 4.30 -2.28 -28.07
N ARG A 190 5.05 -1.37 -28.72
CA ARG A 190 5.94 -0.43 -28.02
C ARG A 190 5.19 0.36 -26.96
N SER A 191 4.03 0.93 -27.30
CA SER A 191 3.21 1.66 -26.31
C SER A 191 2.69 0.75 -25.19
N ARG A 192 2.36 -0.52 -25.47
CA ARG A 192 1.93 -1.46 -24.44
C ARG A 192 3.07 -1.80 -23.47
N ILE A 193 4.27 -2.07 -23.99
CA ILE A 193 5.46 -2.37 -23.19
C ILE A 193 5.84 -1.16 -22.34
N LEU A 194 5.89 0.03 -22.93
CA LEU A 194 6.24 1.25 -22.19
C LEU A 194 5.21 1.64 -21.12
N GLN A 195 3.95 1.20 -21.25
CA GLN A 195 2.94 1.41 -20.20
C GLN A 195 3.07 0.43 -19.04
N ASP A 196 3.64 -0.75 -19.29
CA ASP A 196 3.81 -1.77 -18.26
C ASP A 196 5.03 -1.42 -17.40
N GLN A 197 4.77 -0.67 -16.33
CA GLN A 197 5.78 -0.19 -15.40
C GLN A 197 5.72 -0.94 -14.06
N HIS A 198 4.97 -2.04 -13.98
CA HIS A 198 4.75 -2.77 -12.74
C HIS A 198 6.04 -3.39 -12.21
N ALA A 199 6.70 -4.21 -13.03
CA ALA A 199 7.96 -4.85 -12.66
C ALA A 199 9.07 -3.80 -12.41
N ASN A 200 9.17 -2.80 -13.30
CA ASN A 200 10.17 -1.72 -13.17
C ASN A 200 10.03 -0.99 -11.83
N SER A 201 8.80 -0.66 -11.42
CA SER A 201 8.57 0.03 -10.14
C SER A 201 9.03 -0.76 -8.91
N ILE A 202 9.01 -2.09 -9.00
CA ILE A 202 9.44 -2.98 -7.92
C ILE A 202 10.97 -3.06 -7.88
N ALA A 203 11.60 -3.17 -9.05
CA ALA A 203 13.06 -3.08 -9.15
C ALA A 203 13.56 -1.69 -8.69
N ASP A 204 12.87 -0.61 -9.05
CA ASP A 204 13.21 0.76 -8.67
C ASP A 204 13.19 0.95 -7.16
N ILE A 205 12.16 0.45 -6.46
CA ILE A 205 12.13 0.57 -4.99
C ILE A 205 13.25 -0.24 -4.34
N ALA A 206 13.59 -1.43 -4.85
CA ALA A 206 14.71 -2.21 -4.33
C ALA A 206 16.04 -1.44 -4.51
N ALA A 207 16.24 -0.84 -5.68
CA ALA A 207 17.42 -0.02 -5.97
C ALA A 207 17.49 1.23 -5.08
N ILE A 208 16.37 1.91 -4.85
CA ILE A 208 16.28 3.07 -3.95
C ILE A 208 16.56 2.65 -2.50
N CYS A 209 16.00 1.54 -2.04
CA CYS A 209 16.28 1.01 -0.72
C CYS A 209 17.77 0.72 -0.52
N LYS A 210 18.45 0.19 -1.55
CA LYS A 210 19.89 -0.07 -1.51
C LYS A 210 20.73 1.23 -1.50
N ARG A 211 20.24 2.29 -2.14
CA ARG A 211 20.97 3.56 -2.32
C ARG A 211 20.78 4.54 -1.16
N ASP A 212 19.53 4.76 -0.75
CA ASP A 212 19.15 5.91 0.09
C ASP A 212 18.87 5.54 1.55
N VAL A 213 18.57 4.26 1.83
CA VAL A 213 18.21 3.81 3.18
C VAL A 213 19.46 3.41 3.93
N LYS A 214 19.65 4.01 5.11
CA LYS A 214 20.76 3.69 6.01
C LYS A 214 20.58 2.29 6.61
N PRO A 215 21.66 1.58 6.99
CA PRO A 215 21.56 0.22 7.56
C PRO A 215 20.78 0.16 8.89
N GLU A 216 20.72 1.27 9.64
CA GLU A 216 19.95 1.37 10.89
C GLU A 216 18.44 1.52 10.65
N GLU A 217 18.04 2.02 9.49
CA GLU A 217 16.64 2.28 9.15
C GLU A 217 16.00 1.01 8.62
N LYS A 218 14.80 0.68 9.13
CA LYS A 218 14.03 -0.47 8.68
C LYS A 218 12.95 -0.02 7.70
N VAL A 219 12.80 -0.78 6.62
CA VAL A 219 11.73 -0.57 5.65
C VAL A 219 10.82 -1.79 5.67
N ARG A 220 9.51 -1.57 5.75
CA ARG A 220 8.52 -2.63 5.63
C ARG A 220 7.76 -2.49 4.33
N LEU A 221 7.79 -3.55 3.53
CA LEU A 221 7.05 -3.66 2.29
C LEU A 221 5.88 -4.59 2.49
N ARG A 222 4.67 -4.03 2.43
CA ARG A 222 3.42 -4.78 2.50
C ARG A 222 2.92 -5.08 1.10
N TRP A 223 2.91 -6.34 0.74
CA TRP A 223 2.54 -6.82 -0.59
C TRP A 223 1.09 -7.27 -0.63
N MET A 224 0.38 -6.93 -1.71
CA MET A 224 -0.90 -7.55 -2.03
C MET A 224 -0.72 -8.96 -2.59
N ASN A 225 0.38 -9.18 -3.32
CA ASN A 225 0.77 -10.46 -3.88
C ASN A 225 2.26 -10.69 -3.57
N ILE A 226 2.59 -11.79 -2.89
CA ILE A 226 3.98 -12.03 -2.46
C ILE A 226 4.89 -12.17 -3.66
N TYR A 227 4.46 -12.88 -4.71
CA TYR A 227 5.25 -13.18 -5.90
C TYR A 227 5.74 -11.92 -6.65
N ASP A 228 5.14 -10.77 -6.38
CA ASP A 228 5.61 -9.52 -6.95
C ASP A 228 7.01 -9.15 -6.40
N ASN A 229 7.46 -9.72 -5.27
CA ASN A 229 8.81 -9.51 -4.74
C ASN A 229 9.93 -10.06 -5.64
N GLU A 230 9.63 -11.03 -6.52
CA GLU A 230 10.58 -11.68 -7.43
C GLU A 230 11.00 -10.78 -8.60
N TYR A 231 10.28 -9.68 -8.85
CA TYR A 231 10.64 -8.73 -9.91
C TYR A 231 11.94 -7.98 -9.63
N ALA A 232 12.40 -7.93 -8.38
CA ALA A 232 13.71 -7.42 -8.01
C ALA A 232 14.69 -8.57 -7.82
N ALA A 233 15.89 -8.46 -8.41
CA ALA A 233 16.91 -9.49 -8.32
C ALA A 233 17.44 -9.69 -6.89
N GLU A 234 17.57 -8.61 -6.14
CA GLU A 234 18.11 -8.61 -4.78
C GLU A 234 17.37 -7.58 -3.92
N TRP A 235 17.21 -7.89 -2.64
CA TRP A 235 16.67 -6.99 -1.63
C TRP A 235 17.71 -6.76 -0.53
N PRO A 236 17.87 -5.53 -0.03
CA PRO A 236 18.78 -5.26 1.09
C PRO A 236 18.20 -5.81 2.40
N GLU A 237 19.07 -6.20 3.34
CA GLU A 237 18.70 -6.88 4.60
C GLU A 237 17.80 -6.04 5.52
N ASN A 238 17.81 -4.72 5.35
CA ASN A 238 16.97 -3.79 6.10
C ASN A 238 15.50 -3.75 5.63
N VAL A 239 15.18 -4.45 4.53
CA VAL A 239 13.83 -4.55 4.00
C VAL A 239 13.15 -5.81 4.53
N THR A 240 12.01 -5.60 5.19
CA THR A 240 11.13 -6.66 5.70
C THR A 240 9.92 -6.78 4.79
N HIS A 241 9.68 -7.99 4.27
CA HIS A 241 8.53 -8.29 3.43
C HIS A 241 7.39 -8.81 4.30
N ASP A 242 6.21 -8.23 4.13
CA ASP A 242 5.01 -8.59 4.87
C ASP A 242 3.83 -8.76 3.91
N LEU A 243 2.87 -9.58 4.31
CA LEU A 243 1.65 -9.85 3.56
C LEU A 243 0.55 -8.89 4.02
N GLU A 244 0.00 -8.10 3.11
CA GLU A 244 -1.20 -7.34 3.45
C GLU A 244 -2.43 -8.25 3.35
N THR A 245 -2.93 -8.73 4.50
CA THR A 245 -4.16 -9.54 4.55
C THR A 245 -5.30 -8.76 3.90
N GLN A 246 -5.97 -9.34 2.88
CA GLN A 246 -7.06 -8.69 2.12
C GLN A 246 -8.15 -8.03 3.00
N GLN A 247 -8.29 -8.48 4.25
CA GLN A 247 -9.21 -7.93 5.24
C GLN A 247 -8.93 -6.45 5.59
N TYR A 248 -7.66 -6.01 5.63
CA TYR A 248 -7.31 -4.61 5.92
C TYR A 248 -7.71 -3.67 4.77
N ILE A 249 -7.57 -4.13 3.53
CA ILE A 249 -7.96 -3.38 2.33
C ILE A 249 -9.49 -3.32 2.20
N ARG A 250 -10.21 -4.43 2.47
CA ARG A 250 -11.70 -4.47 2.42
C ARG A 250 -12.35 -3.59 3.49
N TYR A 251 -11.81 -3.54 4.71
CA TYR A 251 -12.34 -2.65 5.76
C TYR A 251 -12.22 -1.17 5.39
N GLN A 252 -11.23 -0.82 4.59
CA GLN A 252 -10.91 0.56 4.31
C GLN A 252 -11.41 1.07 2.95
N ALA A 253 -11.66 0.18 1.97
CA ALA A 253 -12.41 0.51 0.76
C ALA A 253 -13.88 0.92 1.07
N ARG A 254 -14.50 0.38 2.14
CA ARG A 254 -15.81 0.86 2.61
C ARG A 254 -15.80 2.32 3.08
N ARG A 255 -14.65 2.81 3.58
CA ARG A 255 -14.47 4.23 3.97
C ARG A 255 -14.28 5.14 2.75
N MET A 256 -13.77 4.61 1.63
CA MET A 256 -13.56 5.30 0.34
C MET A 256 -14.86 5.59 -0.45
N GLY A 257 -16.00 5.09 0.03
CA GLY A 257 -17.33 5.29 -0.54
C GLY A 257 -18.01 6.59 -0.12
N LYS A 258 -17.56 7.24 0.98
CA LYS A 258 -17.99 8.60 1.29
C LYS A 258 -17.11 9.55 0.49
N VAL A 259 -17.55 9.82 -0.74
CA VAL A 259 -17.10 10.99 -1.48
C VAL A 259 -17.59 12.18 -0.66
N ASP A 260 -16.76 12.66 0.26
CA ASP A 260 -16.97 13.97 0.86
C ASP A 260 -16.83 14.97 -0.30
N SER A 261 -17.96 15.44 -0.83
CA SER A 261 -18.06 16.71 -1.56
C SER A 261 -17.84 17.89 -0.59
N GLY A 262 -16.94 17.72 0.37
CA GLY A 262 -16.59 18.68 1.39
C GLY A 262 -15.52 19.61 0.83
N LYS A 263 -15.84 20.89 0.82
CA LYS A 263 -14.90 22.01 0.70
C LYS A 263 -13.57 21.67 1.42
N PRO A 264 -12.41 22.00 0.84
CA PRO A 264 -11.14 21.87 1.55
C PRO A 264 -11.23 22.67 2.85
N SER A 265 -11.03 21.97 3.97
CA SER A 265 -10.88 22.58 5.29
C SER A 265 -9.54 23.33 5.31
N GLU A 266 -9.60 24.65 5.44
CA GLU A 266 -8.48 25.61 5.51
C GLU A 266 -7.38 25.23 6.52
N LYS A 267 -7.72 24.43 7.55
CA LYS A 267 -6.76 23.97 8.57
C LYS A 267 -5.60 23.10 8.08
N GLY A 268 -5.65 22.59 6.85
CA GLY A 268 -4.55 21.80 6.27
C GLY A 268 -3.46 22.66 5.61
N GLU A 269 -3.75 23.91 5.27
CA GLU A 269 -2.82 24.79 4.56
C GLU A 269 -1.96 25.61 5.55
N GLU A 270 -2.49 25.94 6.73
CA GLU A 270 -1.75 26.64 7.80
C GLU A 270 -0.57 25.80 8.33
N ALA A 271 -0.75 24.48 8.50
CA ALA A 271 0.33 23.60 8.98
C ALA A 271 1.45 23.38 7.94
N VAL A 272 1.18 23.60 6.64
CA VAL A 272 2.21 23.56 5.60
C VAL A 272 2.97 24.89 5.51
N GLN A 273 2.34 26.00 5.91
CA GLN A 273 2.98 27.30 5.99
C GLN A 273 3.84 27.44 7.26
N GLU A 274 3.41 26.94 8.42
CA GLU A 274 4.24 26.94 9.64
C GLU A 274 5.50 26.08 9.50
N ALA A 275 5.41 24.89 8.89
CA ALA A 275 6.58 24.04 8.66
C ALA A 275 7.55 24.59 7.58
N ALA A 276 7.09 25.49 6.70
CA ALA A 276 7.94 26.16 5.72
C ALA A 276 8.67 27.39 6.31
N VAL A 277 8.12 28.00 7.36
CA VAL A 277 8.75 29.12 8.08
C VAL A 277 9.83 28.62 9.03
N GLU A 278 9.64 27.46 9.68
CA GLU A 278 10.64 26.91 10.62
C GLU A 278 11.93 26.41 9.93
N VAL A 279 11.89 26.09 8.63
CA VAL A 279 13.09 25.72 7.84
C VAL A 279 13.87 26.95 7.37
N GLN A 280 13.30 28.16 7.39
CA GLN A 280 14.00 29.39 7.00
C GLN A 280 14.76 30.07 8.15
N GLU A 281 14.56 29.66 9.41
CA GLU A 281 15.29 30.22 10.55
C GLU A 281 16.63 29.50 10.84
N ALA A 282 16.92 28.38 10.18
CA ALA A 282 18.17 27.63 10.38
C ALA A 282 19.34 28.07 9.48
N ASP A 283 19.07 28.81 8.40
CA ASP A 283 20.09 29.32 7.48
C ASP A 283 20.24 30.83 7.66
N GLY A 284 21.20 31.23 8.49
CA GLY A 284 21.54 32.63 8.75
C GLY A 284 21.89 33.40 7.47
N VAL A 285 20.91 34.11 6.92
CA VAL A 285 21.10 35.11 5.86
C VAL A 285 20.90 36.49 6.48
N LYS A 286 21.97 37.29 6.44
CA LYS A 286 22.02 38.66 6.94
C LYS A 286 20.94 39.52 6.29
N THR A 287 20.16 40.18 7.13
CA THR A 287 19.28 41.31 6.83
C THR A 287 20.05 42.41 6.09
N ILE A 288 19.60 42.75 4.89
CA ILE A 288 20.02 43.96 4.16
C ILE A 288 18.93 45.00 4.39
N ASP A 289 19.37 46.18 4.84
CA ASP A 289 18.54 47.34 5.16
C ASP A 289 17.64 47.76 4.01
N SER A 290 16.34 47.79 4.27
CA SER A 290 15.28 48.21 3.35
C SER A 290 15.01 49.70 3.51
N SER A 291 15.94 50.55 3.08
CA SER A 291 15.72 51.99 3.00
C SER A 291 16.43 52.61 1.80
N GLN A 292 16.00 52.23 0.59
CA GLN A 292 16.01 53.03 -0.65
C GLN A 292 15.58 52.13 -1.81
N VAL A 293 14.27 52.07 -2.07
CA VAL A 293 13.75 51.62 -3.37
C VAL A 293 12.95 52.78 -3.93
N GLU A 294 13.54 53.42 -4.92
CA GLU A 294 12.94 54.43 -5.78
C GLU A 294 11.75 53.80 -6.51
N VAL A 295 10.55 54.35 -6.27
CA VAL A 295 9.29 53.87 -6.84
C VAL A 295 9.28 54.21 -8.33
N LEU A 296 9.60 53.23 -9.19
CA LEU A 296 9.35 53.32 -10.62
C LEU A 296 7.84 53.35 -10.87
N PRO A 297 7.33 54.28 -11.70
CA PRO A 297 5.91 54.33 -12.03
C PRO A 297 5.49 53.10 -12.85
N PRO A 298 4.23 52.66 -12.71
CA PRO A 298 3.73 51.47 -13.39
C PRO A 298 3.80 51.63 -14.92
N PRO A 299 4.10 50.55 -15.66
CA PRO A 299 4.13 50.59 -17.11
C PRO A 299 2.74 50.89 -17.69
N PRO A 300 2.66 51.65 -18.79
CA PRO A 300 1.38 51.97 -19.42
C PRO A 300 0.69 50.71 -19.96
N PRO A 301 -0.66 50.70 -19.98
CA PRO A 301 -1.43 49.57 -20.49
C PRO A 301 -1.14 49.33 -21.98
N PRO A 302 -1.16 48.07 -22.44
CA PRO A 302 -0.96 47.75 -23.85
C PRO A 302 -2.08 48.36 -24.71
N PRO A 303 -1.76 48.82 -25.93
CA PRO A 303 -2.78 49.36 -26.84
C PRO A 303 -3.80 48.29 -27.20
N PRO A 304 -5.07 48.67 -27.42
CA PRO A 304 -6.11 47.75 -27.85
C PRO A 304 -5.71 47.11 -29.20
N PRO A 305 -6.05 45.82 -29.42
CA PRO A 305 -5.75 45.16 -30.68
C PRO A 305 -6.40 45.93 -31.83
N ALA A 306 -5.59 46.25 -32.85
CA ALA A 306 -6.05 46.87 -34.08
C ALA A 306 -7.21 46.04 -34.65
N ALA A 307 -8.30 46.72 -35.01
CA ALA A 307 -9.45 46.14 -35.67
C ALA A 307 -8.99 45.43 -36.96
N VAL A 308 -8.84 44.12 -36.89
CA VAL A 308 -8.75 43.26 -38.07
C VAL A 308 -10.17 43.16 -38.59
N GLU A 309 -10.41 43.71 -39.78
CA GLU A 309 -11.65 43.55 -40.52
C GLU A 309 -11.98 42.06 -40.65
N GLU A 310 -13.05 41.62 -40.00
CA GLU A 310 -13.61 40.29 -40.20
C GLU A 310 -14.18 40.20 -41.63
N GLU A 311 -13.44 39.55 -42.52
CA GLU A 311 -13.99 39.02 -43.75
C GLU A 311 -15.14 38.05 -43.41
N LYS A 312 -16.37 38.48 -43.70
CA LYS A 312 -17.58 37.66 -43.66
C LYS A 312 -17.40 36.42 -44.54
N LYS A 313 -17.04 35.29 -43.94
CA LYS A 313 -17.19 33.99 -44.57
C LYS A 313 -18.68 33.69 -44.72
N LYS A 314 -19.12 33.66 -45.98
CA LYS A 314 -20.47 33.27 -46.41
C LYS A 314 -20.86 31.95 -45.73
N SER A 315 -21.91 32.00 -44.93
CA SER A 315 -22.56 30.84 -44.35
C SER A 315 -23.12 29.98 -45.49
N GLY A 316 -22.50 28.81 -45.66
CA GLY A 316 -23.02 27.72 -46.46
C GLY A 316 -24.33 27.22 -45.88
N LEU A 317 -25.37 27.44 -46.65
CA LEU A 317 -26.72 26.90 -46.60
C LEU A 317 -26.71 25.38 -46.30
N TRP A 318 -27.07 24.97 -45.08
CA TRP A 318 -27.49 23.59 -44.83
C TRP A 318 -29.00 23.53 -44.98
N ARG A 319 -29.46 22.92 -46.07
CA ARG A 319 -30.86 22.54 -46.29
C ARG A 319 -31.09 21.15 -45.69
N TRP A 320 -32.13 21.07 -44.86
CA TRP A 320 -33.05 19.97 -44.54
C TRP A 320 -32.50 18.55 -44.47
#